data_AF-A0A5C1A6S0-F1
#
_entry.id   AF-A0A5C1A6S0-F1
#
_cell.length_a   1.000
_cell.length_b   1.000
_cell.length_c   1.000
_cell.angle_alpha   90.00
_cell.angle_beta   90.00
_cell.angle_gamma   90.00
#
_symmetry.space_group_name_H-M   'P 1'
#
loop_
_entity.id
_entity.type
_entity.pdbx_description
1 polymer ?
#
loop_
_entity_poly.entity_id
_entity_poly.type
_entity_poly.pdbx_seq_one_letter_code
_entity_poly.pdbx_strand_id
1 'polypeptide(L)'
;MADNIAQLRNALATISGSTFGPDYLPTDDMLPRLKQAGYAYAEATREVNERLFKCEQLLGVGQRSEAIRQAVIDPDLLKRFAELDIPVRAAWTEFAGRNGLPAPAALNRTAATTLNQAFAAEERVKDNLQQFRTLSLSRAPLPQRLTVLRLLVQTEPANVAWIDDLNRFEVARFDEIRSMAARVRQNDDLALATELAKEVQAPAWVTKPPLDLIDVVLRAHQDVLRRDLQRGLRVLEGRMTDAVRGWDDVPGDDEEADNARAAFLADAKAVRKDVRNVMDQFELADADPLLDPFRDVFQWIKTQEDDEAHGRKFQKAVRALFQAIRDNHDWWYVAQCYRQVCAFNRPIPQEALDAYNTAKRKRGIFKQAIIIGAVALAIVAVAVVFIVRKP
;
A
#
# COMPACT_ATOMS: atom_id res chain seq x y z
N MET A 1 -14.67 -46.96 -39.54
CA MET A 1 -14.53 -47.46 -38.15
C MET A 1 -15.76 -47.15 -37.31
N ALA A 2 -16.29 -45.93 -37.34
CA ALA A 2 -17.56 -45.57 -36.68
C ALA A 2 -18.73 -46.50 -37.08
N ASP A 3 -18.86 -46.82 -38.37
CA ASP A 3 -19.91 -47.72 -38.87
C ASP A 3 -19.79 -49.14 -38.29
N ASN A 4 -18.57 -49.67 -38.15
CA ASN A 4 -18.35 -51.01 -37.56
C ASN A 4 -18.73 -51.03 -36.07
N ILE A 5 -18.43 -49.95 -35.34
CA ILE A 5 -18.82 -49.81 -33.92
C ILE A 5 -20.33 -49.64 -33.79
N ALA A 6 -20.96 -48.86 -34.68
CA ALA A 6 -22.41 -48.72 -34.71
C ALA A 6 -23.10 -50.06 -35.05
N GLN A 7 -22.56 -50.82 -36.00
CA GLN A 7 -23.03 -52.17 -36.32
C GLN A 7 -22.89 -53.13 -35.12
N LEU A 8 -21.76 -53.09 -34.40
CA LEU A 8 -21.61 -53.86 -33.15
C LEU A 8 -22.60 -53.43 -32.08
N ARG A 9 -22.79 -52.13 -31.87
CA ARG A 9 -23.77 -51.61 -30.90
C ARG A 9 -25.18 -52.04 -31.25
N ASN A 10 -25.56 -51.97 -32.53
CA ASN A 10 -26.88 -52.39 -32.99
C ASN A 10 -27.07 -53.89 -32.83
N ALA A 11 -26.10 -54.71 -33.25
CA ALA A 11 -26.15 -56.16 -33.06
C ALA A 11 -26.21 -56.54 -31.58
N LEU A 12 -25.43 -55.88 -30.73
CA LEU A 12 -25.43 -56.11 -29.29
C LEU A 12 -26.68 -55.59 -28.59
N ALA A 13 -27.29 -54.49 -29.04
CA ALA A 13 -28.56 -54.02 -28.53
C ALA A 13 -29.70 -54.97 -28.91
N THR A 14 -29.64 -55.58 -30.10
CA THR A 14 -30.54 -56.68 -30.48
C THR A 14 -30.33 -57.89 -29.57
N ILE A 15 -29.08 -58.19 -29.18
CA ILE A 15 -28.75 -59.28 -28.26
C ILE A 15 -29.14 -58.95 -26.80
N SER A 16 -29.01 -57.71 -26.33
CA SER A 16 -29.24 -57.34 -24.92
C SER A 16 -30.67 -56.91 -24.60
N GLY A 17 -31.43 -56.41 -25.58
CA GLY A 17 -32.79 -55.89 -25.40
C GLY A 17 -33.90 -56.90 -25.71
N SER A 18 -33.56 -58.06 -26.27
CA SER A 18 -34.49 -59.10 -26.65
C SER A 18 -34.24 -60.35 -25.81
N THR A 19 -35.33 -61.04 -25.50
CA THR A 19 -35.48 -62.39 -24.95
C THR A 19 -34.75 -63.48 -25.73
N PHE A 20 -33.49 -63.27 -26.09
CA PHE A 20 -32.61 -64.30 -26.62
C PHE A 20 -31.93 -64.97 -25.44
N GLY A 21 -32.48 -66.13 -25.05
CA GLY A 21 -31.85 -67.02 -24.10
C GLY A 21 -30.45 -67.45 -24.55
N PRO A 22 -29.70 -68.17 -23.70
CA PRO A 22 -28.33 -68.62 -23.97
C PRO A 22 -28.13 -69.40 -25.28
N ASP A 23 -29.21 -69.79 -25.96
CA ASP A 23 -29.24 -70.63 -27.15
C ASP A 23 -29.42 -69.87 -28.47
N TYR A 24 -29.35 -68.53 -28.49
CA TYR A 24 -29.44 -67.79 -29.74
C TYR A 24 -28.21 -67.98 -30.62
N LEU A 25 -28.41 -68.66 -31.75
CA LEU A 25 -27.43 -68.79 -32.82
C LEU A 25 -27.65 -67.66 -33.85
N PRO A 26 -26.64 -66.83 -34.14
CA PRO A 26 -26.73 -65.85 -35.23
C PRO A 26 -27.05 -66.56 -36.55
N THR A 27 -27.89 -65.95 -37.40
CA THR A 27 -28.10 -66.48 -38.75
C THR A 27 -26.78 -66.50 -39.53
N ASP A 28 -26.62 -67.47 -40.44
CA ASP A 28 -25.40 -67.66 -41.24
C ASP A 28 -24.95 -66.37 -41.97
N ASP A 29 -25.91 -65.52 -42.38
CA ASP A 29 -25.63 -64.23 -43.04
C ASP A 29 -25.08 -63.13 -42.10
N MET A 30 -25.35 -63.20 -40.79
CA MET A 30 -24.87 -62.21 -39.83
C MET A 30 -23.46 -62.49 -39.32
N LEU A 31 -23.06 -63.77 -39.28
CA LEU A 31 -21.79 -64.20 -38.71
C LEU A 31 -20.55 -63.57 -39.40
N PRO A 32 -20.48 -63.44 -40.74
CA PRO A 32 -19.37 -62.75 -41.42
C PRO A 32 -19.25 -61.27 -41.04
N ARG A 33 -20.39 -60.57 -40.91
CA ARG A 33 -20.41 -59.15 -40.53
C ARG A 33 -19.96 -58.95 -39.09
N LEU A 34 -20.41 -59.81 -38.17
CA LEU A 34 -19.98 -59.82 -36.77
C LEU A 34 -18.49 -60.14 -36.64
N LYS A 35 -17.97 -61.07 -37.43
CA LYS A 35 -16.52 -61.35 -37.52
C LYS A 35 -15.76 -60.11 -37.93
N GLN A 36 -16.13 -59.47 -39.04
CA GLN A 36 -15.46 -58.27 -39.54
C GLN A 36 -15.49 -57.13 -38.52
N ALA A 37 -16.64 -56.88 -37.90
CA ALA A 37 -16.78 -55.82 -36.91
C ALA A 37 -16.01 -56.14 -35.63
N GLY A 38 -16.00 -57.41 -35.19
CA GLY A 38 -15.20 -57.90 -34.08
C GLY A 38 -13.70 -57.70 -34.26
N TYR A 39 -13.16 -58.06 -35.43
CA TYR A 39 -11.77 -57.80 -35.77
C TYR A 39 -11.45 -56.31 -35.75
N ALA A 40 -12.31 -55.47 -36.36
CA ALA A 40 -12.12 -54.03 -36.36
C ALA A 40 -12.14 -53.43 -34.94
N TYR A 41 -12.98 -53.95 -34.04
CA TYR A 41 -13.05 -53.49 -32.66
C TYR A 41 -11.85 -53.94 -31.82
N ALA A 42 -11.43 -55.20 -31.97
CA ALA A 42 -10.24 -55.72 -31.31
C ALA A 42 -8.97 -54.98 -31.73
N GLU A 43 -8.82 -54.73 -33.03
CA GLU A 43 -7.70 -53.97 -33.59
C GLU A 43 -7.68 -52.52 -33.07
N ALA A 44 -8.81 -51.81 -33.16
CA ALA A 44 -8.91 -50.43 -32.66
C ALA A 44 -8.63 -50.34 -31.16
N THR A 45 -9.04 -51.34 -30.38
CA THR A 45 -8.76 -51.42 -28.94
C THR A 45 -7.27 -51.62 -28.66
N ARG A 46 -6.61 -52.47 -29.46
CA ARG A 46 -5.16 -52.67 -29.38
C ARG A 46 -4.40 -51.38 -29.68
N GLU A 47 -4.71 -50.71 -30.78
CA GLU A 47 -4.07 -49.44 -31.17
C GLU A 47 -4.22 -48.35 -30.09
N VAL A 48 -5.42 -48.21 -29.53
CA VAL A 48 -5.67 -47.25 -28.44
C VAL A 48 -4.86 -47.60 -27.18
N ASN A 49 -4.79 -48.87 -26.81
CA ASN A 49 -3.99 -49.30 -25.66
C ASN A 49 -2.48 -49.09 -25.88
N GLU A 50 -1.97 -49.36 -27.08
CA GLU A 50 -0.56 -49.11 -27.42
C GLU A 50 -0.23 -47.61 -27.33
N ARG A 51 -1.12 -46.73 -27.80
CA ARG A 51 -0.95 -45.28 -27.67
C ARG A 51 -1.06 -44.81 -26.22
N LEU A 52 -2.02 -45.33 -25.45
CA LEU A 52 -2.15 -45.03 -24.02
C LEU A 52 -0.91 -45.45 -23.24
N PHE A 53 -0.35 -46.63 -23.53
CA PHE A 53 0.87 -47.11 -22.89
C PHE A 53 2.07 -46.20 -23.19
N LYS A 54 2.22 -45.72 -24.43
CA LYS A 54 3.25 -44.71 -24.76
C LYS A 54 3.05 -43.41 -23.98
N CYS A 55 1.82 -42.93 -23.85
CA CYS A 55 1.51 -41.73 -23.06
C CYS A 55 1.84 -41.96 -21.56
N GLU A 56 1.50 -43.13 -21.02
CA GLU A 56 1.82 -43.51 -19.65
C GLU A 56 3.34 -43.56 -19.40
N GLN A 57 4.11 -44.13 -20.34
CA GLN A 57 5.58 -44.11 -20.27
C GLN A 57 6.15 -42.68 -20.26
N LEU A 58 5.64 -41.80 -21.12
CA LEU A 58 6.04 -40.40 -21.18
C LEU A 58 5.71 -39.65 -19.88
N LEU A 59 4.53 -39.91 -19.31
CA LEU A 59 4.14 -39.35 -18.01
C LEU A 59 5.03 -39.90 -16.88
N GLY A 60 5.42 -41.17 -16.94
CA GLY A 60 6.33 -41.80 -15.98
C GLY A 60 7.73 -41.18 -15.95
N VAL A 61 8.18 -40.58 -17.06
CA VAL A 61 9.45 -39.83 -17.14
C VAL A 61 9.26 -38.31 -17.01
N GLY A 62 8.05 -37.84 -16.66
CA GLY A 62 7.75 -36.41 -16.47
C GLY A 62 7.55 -35.60 -17.76
N GLN A 63 7.50 -36.24 -18.93
CA GLN A 63 7.30 -35.57 -20.22
C GLN A 63 5.81 -35.33 -20.53
N ARG A 64 5.14 -34.57 -19.66
CA ARG A 64 3.69 -34.33 -19.74
C ARG A 64 3.24 -33.71 -21.08
N SER A 65 3.90 -32.65 -21.54
CA SER A 65 3.49 -31.98 -22.78
C SER A 65 3.64 -32.88 -24.01
N GLU A 66 4.62 -33.79 -24.02
CA GLU A 66 4.79 -34.78 -25.10
C GLU A 66 3.70 -35.87 -25.05
N ALA A 67 3.35 -36.35 -23.85
CA ALA A 67 2.23 -37.29 -23.67
C ALA A 67 0.91 -36.70 -24.17
N ILE A 68 0.63 -35.43 -23.82
CA ILE A 68 -0.54 -34.69 -24.29
C ILE A 68 -0.51 -34.53 -25.80
N ARG A 69 0.63 -34.15 -26.37
CA ARG A 69 0.79 -34.05 -27.84
C ARG A 69 0.46 -35.36 -28.53
N GLN A 70 1.01 -36.48 -28.05
CA GLN A 70 0.75 -37.83 -28.59
C GLN A 70 -0.74 -38.21 -28.51
N ALA A 71 -1.44 -37.78 -27.45
CA ALA A 71 -2.86 -38.01 -27.29
C ALA A 71 -3.74 -37.20 -28.26
N VAL A 72 -3.30 -35.98 -28.62
CA VAL A 72 -4.03 -35.07 -29.53
C VAL A 72 -3.79 -35.39 -31.01
N ILE A 73 -2.69 -36.09 -31.36
CA ILE A 73 -2.45 -36.53 -32.75
C ILE A 73 -3.68 -37.28 -33.27
N ASP A 74 -4.19 -36.86 -34.42
CA ASP A 74 -5.42 -37.40 -35.01
C ASP A 74 -5.30 -38.92 -35.25
N PRO A 75 -6.29 -39.73 -34.82
CA PRO A 75 -7.50 -39.35 -34.08
C PRO A 75 -7.23 -39.08 -32.59
N ASP A 76 -7.98 -38.12 -32.01
CA ASP A 76 -7.96 -37.81 -30.57
C ASP A 76 -8.13 -39.10 -29.75
N LEU A 77 -7.12 -39.40 -28.93
CA LEU A 77 -6.99 -40.66 -28.23
C LEU A 77 -8.08 -40.86 -27.17
N LEU A 78 -8.45 -39.82 -26.42
CA LEU A 78 -9.45 -39.92 -25.35
C LEU A 78 -10.87 -39.99 -25.93
N LYS A 79 -11.13 -39.26 -27.03
CA LYS A 79 -12.37 -39.42 -27.79
C LYS A 79 -12.49 -40.83 -28.36
N ARG A 80 -11.42 -41.34 -28.98
CA ARG A 80 -11.37 -42.72 -29.52
C ARG A 80 -11.60 -43.75 -28.41
N PHE A 81 -10.97 -43.55 -27.25
CA PHE A 81 -11.17 -44.38 -26.07
C PHE A 81 -12.64 -44.40 -25.63
N ALA A 82 -13.29 -43.24 -25.52
CA ALA A 82 -14.70 -43.14 -25.14
C ALA A 82 -15.65 -43.79 -26.16
N GLU A 83 -15.34 -43.74 -27.45
CA GLU A 83 -16.12 -44.43 -28.49
C GLU A 83 -16.04 -45.97 -28.35
N LEU A 84 -14.84 -46.47 -27.98
CA LEU A 84 -14.57 -47.90 -27.78
C LEU A 84 -15.05 -48.42 -26.42
N ASP A 85 -15.21 -47.56 -25.41
CA ASP A 85 -15.70 -47.91 -24.08
C ASP A 85 -17.23 -48.07 -24.07
N ILE A 86 -17.71 -49.12 -24.72
CA ILE A 86 -19.14 -49.42 -24.83
C ILE A 86 -19.64 -50.18 -23.58
N PRO A 87 -20.85 -49.89 -23.07
CA PRO A 87 -21.40 -50.58 -21.89
C PRO A 87 -21.53 -52.11 -22.08
N VAL A 88 -21.80 -52.55 -23.31
CA VAL A 88 -22.02 -53.95 -23.69
C VAL A 88 -20.73 -54.76 -23.92
N ARG A 89 -19.55 -54.20 -23.58
CA ARG A 89 -18.25 -54.83 -23.85
C ARG A 89 -18.07 -56.18 -23.17
N ALA A 90 -18.55 -56.34 -21.94
CA ALA A 90 -18.48 -57.61 -21.21
C ALA A 90 -19.28 -58.71 -21.93
N ALA A 91 -20.52 -58.39 -22.32
CA ALA A 91 -21.37 -59.30 -23.09
C ALA A 91 -20.76 -59.66 -24.46
N TRP A 92 -20.17 -58.69 -25.17
CA TRP A 92 -19.44 -58.96 -26.40
C TRP A 92 -18.26 -59.90 -26.21
N THR A 93 -17.48 -59.72 -25.13
CA THR A 93 -16.29 -60.53 -24.86
C THR A 93 -16.67 -61.99 -24.60
N GLU A 94 -17.74 -62.21 -23.84
CA GLU A 94 -18.30 -63.54 -23.59
C GLU A 94 -18.85 -64.18 -24.87
N PHE A 95 -19.65 -63.42 -25.64
CA PHE A 95 -20.19 -63.86 -26.93
C PHE A 95 -19.08 -64.22 -27.92
N ALA A 96 -18.05 -63.38 -28.02
CA ALA A 96 -16.91 -63.61 -28.90
C ALA A 96 -16.15 -64.88 -28.51
N GLY A 97 -15.91 -65.09 -27.21
CA GLY A 97 -15.27 -66.29 -26.70
C GLY A 97 -16.04 -67.58 -27.04
N ARG A 98 -17.37 -67.58 -26.88
CA ARG A 98 -18.22 -68.74 -27.21
C ARG A 98 -18.25 -69.07 -28.70
N ASN A 99 -18.16 -68.07 -29.56
CA ASN A 99 -18.31 -68.21 -31.01
C ASN A 99 -16.99 -68.22 -31.79
N GLY A 100 -15.83 -68.29 -31.09
CA GLY A 100 -14.52 -68.27 -31.73
C GLY A 100 -14.22 -66.96 -32.48
N LEU A 101 -14.80 -65.85 -32.05
CA LEU A 101 -14.57 -64.52 -32.59
C LEU A 101 -13.43 -63.84 -31.81
N PRO A 102 -12.71 -62.87 -32.40
CA PRO A 102 -11.66 -62.12 -31.71
C PRO A 102 -12.24 -61.31 -30.53
N ALA A 103 -11.76 -61.61 -29.33
CA ALA A 103 -12.08 -60.86 -28.13
C ALA A 103 -11.17 -59.61 -28.00
N PRO A 104 -11.72 -58.40 -27.84
CA PRO A 104 -10.93 -57.18 -27.70
C PRO A 104 -10.21 -57.12 -26.34
N ALA A 105 -8.94 -56.70 -26.32
CA ALA A 105 -8.15 -56.53 -25.10
C ALA A 105 -8.80 -55.53 -24.11
N ALA A 106 -8.54 -55.67 -22.80
CA ALA A 106 -8.94 -54.70 -21.77
C ALA A 106 -8.45 -53.29 -22.10
N LEU A 107 -9.36 -52.33 -22.31
CA LEU A 107 -9.02 -50.91 -22.38
C LEU A 107 -8.31 -50.46 -21.11
N ASN A 108 -7.15 -49.82 -21.23
CA ASN A 108 -6.36 -49.36 -20.09
C ASN A 108 -6.98 -48.08 -19.48
N ARG A 109 -8.03 -48.27 -18.66
CA ARG A 109 -8.76 -47.19 -17.97
C ARG A 109 -7.87 -46.37 -17.03
N THR A 110 -6.88 -47.01 -16.41
CA THR A 110 -5.93 -46.33 -15.52
C THR A 110 -5.10 -45.33 -16.30
N ALA A 111 -4.46 -45.74 -17.40
CA ALA A 111 -3.68 -44.84 -18.24
C ALA A 111 -4.53 -43.70 -18.83
N ALA A 112 -5.75 -43.98 -19.27
CA ALA A 112 -6.67 -42.95 -19.76
C ALA A 112 -7.04 -41.92 -18.66
N THR A 113 -7.25 -42.39 -17.43
CA THR A 113 -7.54 -41.51 -16.28
C THR A 113 -6.33 -40.65 -15.93
N THR A 114 -5.14 -41.25 -15.85
CA THR A 114 -3.89 -40.52 -15.59
C THR A 114 -3.59 -39.49 -16.68
N LEU A 115 -3.84 -39.84 -17.95
CA LEU A 115 -3.72 -38.92 -19.07
C LEU A 115 -4.71 -37.75 -18.97
N ASN A 116 -5.98 -38.02 -18.63
CA ASN A 116 -6.97 -36.96 -18.44
C ASN A 116 -6.62 -36.02 -17.27
N GLN A 117 -6.06 -36.56 -16.18
CA GLN A 117 -5.51 -35.74 -15.09
C GLN A 117 -4.34 -34.89 -15.56
N ALA A 118 -3.48 -35.41 -16.44
CA ALA A 118 -2.38 -34.67 -17.03
C ALA A 118 -2.86 -33.49 -17.89
N PHE A 119 -3.92 -33.66 -18.69
CA PHE A 119 -4.57 -32.56 -19.40
C PHE A 119 -5.08 -31.47 -18.44
N ALA A 120 -5.78 -31.88 -17.38
CA ALA A 120 -6.29 -30.94 -16.38
C ALA A 120 -5.17 -30.19 -15.64
N ALA A 121 -4.02 -30.83 -15.43
CA ALA A 121 -2.85 -30.19 -14.84
C ALA A 121 -2.20 -29.18 -15.81
N GLU A 122 -2.00 -29.55 -17.08
CA GLU A 122 -1.41 -28.67 -18.11
C GLU A 122 -2.25 -27.41 -18.33
N GLU A 123 -3.57 -27.52 -18.35
CA GLU A 123 -4.46 -26.37 -18.56
C GLU A 123 -4.31 -25.32 -17.45
N ARG A 124 -3.97 -25.71 -16.21
CA ARG A 124 -3.74 -24.77 -15.10
C ARG A 124 -2.50 -23.90 -15.27
N VAL A 125 -1.51 -24.36 -16.02
CA VAL A 125 -0.21 -23.67 -16.19
C VAL A 125 -0.05 -23.04 -17.57
N LYS A 126 -0.90 -23.41 -18.53
CA LYS A 126 -0.84 -22.99 -19.93
C LYS A 126 -0.73 -21.48 -20.13
N ASP A 127 -1.58 -20.70 -19.46
CA ASP A 127 -1.57 -19.24 -19.61
C ASP A 127 -0.26 -18.64 -19.08
N ASN A 128 0.20 -19.09 -17.91
CA ASN A 128 1.47 -18.67 -17.32
C ASN A 128 2.66 -19.07 -18.21
N LEU A 129 2.64 -20.26 -18.82
CA LEU A 129 3.68 -20.71 -19.74
C LEU A 129 3.70 -19.87 -21.02
N GLN A 130 2.53 -19.58 -21.60
CA GLN A 130 2.42 -18.71 -22.76
C GLN A 130 2.93 -17.30 -22.45
N GLN A 131 2.56 -16.75 -21.29
CA GLN A 131 3.04 -15.44 -20.83
C GLN A 131 4.56 -15.46 -20.63
N PHE A 132 5.11 -16.47 -19.93
CA PHE A 132 6.54 -16.59 -19.68
C PHE A 132 7.34 -16.71 -20.98
N ARG A 133 6.86 -17.51 -21.94
CA ARG A 133 7.46 -17.63 -23.28
C ARG A 133 7.44 -16.30 -24.02
N THR A 134 6.32 -15.58 -23.96
CA THR A 134 6.17 -14.27 -24.61
C THR A 134 7.16 -13.27 -24.03
N LEU A 135 7.25 -13.15 -22.70
CA LEU A 135 8.21 -12.29 -22.01
C LEU A 135 9.67 -12.67 -22.29
N SER A 136 9.95 -13.96 -22.41
CA SER A 136 11.31 -14.45 -22.72
C SER A 136 11.72 -14.13 -24.16
N LEU A 137 10.82 -14.33 -25.12
CA LEU A 137 11.07 -14.01 -26.54
C LEU A 137 11.21 -12.50 -26.78
N SER A 138 10.42 -11.68 -26.09
CA SER A 138 10.52 -10.22 -26.17
C SER A 138 11.68 -9.63 -25.35
N ARG A 139 12.45 -10.48 -24.64
CA ARG A 139 13.53 -10.06 -23.74
C ARG A 139 13.07 -9.04 -22.69
N ALA A 140 11.88 -9.27 -22.11
CA ALA A 140 11.33 -8.42 -21.07
C ALA A 140 12.26 -8.33 -19.84
N PRO A 141 12.16 -7.24 -19.04
CA PRO A 141 12.94 -7.08 -17.81
C PRO A 141 12.85 -8.30 -16.89
N LEU A 142 13.97 -8.63 -16.24
CA LEU A 142 14.07 -9.82 -15.39
C LEU A 142 13.02 -9.87 -14.25
N PRO A 143 12.66 -8.75 -13.58
CA PRO A 143 11.59 -8.75 -12.58
C PRO A 143 10.24 -9.25 -13.11
N GLN A 144 9.88 -8.87 -14.34
CA GLN A 144 8.61 -9.29 -14.94
C GLN A 144 8.60 -10.79 -15.23
N ARG A 145 9.72 -11.33 -15.71
CA ARG A 145 9.88 -12.77 -15.96
C ARG A 145 9.86 -13.57 -14.65
N LEU A 146 10.52 -13.07 -13.60
CA LEU A 146 10.52 -13.67 -12.26
C LEU A 146 9.12 -13.77 -11.66
N THR A 147 8.29 -12.74 -11.83
CA THR A 147 6.89 -12.76 -11.35
C THR A 147 6.11 -13.95 -11.92
N VAL A 148 6.17 -14.15 -13.24
CA VAL A 148 5.46 -15.27 -13.88
C VAL A 148 6.09 -16.62 -13.50
N LEU A 149 7.41 -16.69 -13.39
CA LEU A 149 8.10 -17.92 -13.00
C LEU A 149 7.77 -18.36 -11.56
N ARG A 150 7.62 -17.39 -10.63
CA ARG A 150 7.14 -17.67 -9.26
C ARG A 150 5.72 -18.22 -9.25
N LEU A 151 4.83 -17.71 -10.11
CA LEU A 151 3.47 -18.25 -10.27
C LEU A 151 3.50 -19.68 -10.82
N LEU A 152 4.38 -19.99 -11.77
CA LEU A 152 4.57 -21.36 -12.27
C LEU A 152 5.01 -22.31 -11.15
N VAL A 153 6.03 -21.94 -10.36
CA VAL A 153 6.50 -22.73 -9.22
C VAL A 153 5.41 -22.87 -8.14
N GLN A 154 4.60 -21.84 -7.91
CA GLN A 154 3.49 -21.92 -6.96
C GLN A 154 2.41 -22.90 -7.45
N THR A 155 2.10 -22.92 -8.75
CA THR A 155 1.11 -23.83 -9.33
C THR A 155 1.61 -25.28 -9.36
N GLU A 156 2.90 -25.50 -9.64
CA GLU A 156 3.50 -26.84 -9.62
C GLU A 156 4.82 -26.89 -8.84
N PRO A 157 4.75 -26.97 -7.50
CA PRO A 157 5.94 -26.95 -6.65
C PRO A 157 6.80 -28.22 -6.78
N ALA A 158 6.29 -29.28 -7.41
CA ALA A 158 7.04 -30.51 -7.68
C ALA A 158 7.92 -30.41 -8.94
N ASN A 159 7.80 -29.35 -9.75
CA ASN A 159 8.55 -29.21 -10.98
C ASN A 159 9.96 -28.66 -10.72
N VAL A 160 10.94 -29.56 -10.61
CA VAL A 160 12.35 -29.25 -10.32
C VAL A 160 12.95 -28.29 -11.36
N ALA A 161 12.59 -28.42 -12.64
CA ALA A 161 13.13 -27.55 -13.69
C ALA A 161 12.76 -26.08 -13.48
N TRP A 162 11.53 -25.80 -13.05
CA TRP A 162 11.09 -24.43 -12.76
C TRP A 162 11.75 -23.84 -11.51
N ILE A 163 12.02 -24.68 -10.51
CA ILE A 163 12.75 -24.26 -9.31
C ILE A 163 14.20 -23.92 -9.67
N ASP A 164 14.85 -24.75 -10.47
CA ASP A 164 16.22 -24.50 -10.94
C ASP A 164 16.32 -23.22 -11.78
N ASP A 165 15.37 -23.03 -12.72
CA ASP A 165 15.29 -21.80 -13.51
C ASP A 165 15.01 -20.58 -12.63
N LEU A 166 14.13 -20.70 -11.63
CA LEU A 166 13.85 -19.63 -10.68
C LEU A 166 15.12 -19.23 -9.92
N ASN A 167 15.85 -20.19 -9.38
CA ASN A 167 17.11 -19.94 -8.68
C ASN A 167 18.13 -19.24 -9.59
N ARG A 168 18.28 -19.68 -10.84
CA ARG A 168 19.18 -19.03 -11.82
C ARG A 168 18.77 -17.59 -12.11
N PHE A 169 17.47 -17.33 -12.28
CA PHE A 169 16.96 -15.98 -12.55
C PHE A 169 17.10 -15.08 -11.32
N GLU A 170 16.92 -15.59 -10.11
CA GLU A 170 17.13 -14.82 -8.88
C GLU A 170 18.60 -14.45 -8.69
N VAL A 171 19.53 -15.38 -8.95
CA VAL A 171 20.98 -15.08 -8.93
C VAL A 171 21.34 -14.00 -9.97
N ALA A 172 20.84 -14.12 -11.20
CA ALA A 172 21.06 -13.09 -12.22
C ALA A 172 20.46 -11.73 -11.81
N ARG A 173 19.33 -11.74 -11.10
CA ARG A 173 18.69 -10.52 -10.59
C ARG A 173 19.53 -9.87 -9.49
N PHE A 174 20.23 -10.63 -8.67
CA PHE A 174 21.16 -10.08 -7.68
C PHE A 174 22.26 -9.25 -8.34
N ASP A 175 22.81 -9.71 -9.46
CA ASP A 175 23.84 -8.97 -10.21
C ASP A 175 23.28 -7.68 -10.84
N GLU A 176 22.04 -7.72 -11.36
CA GLU A 176 21.35 -6.51 -11.82
C GLU A 176 21.14 -5.51 -10.67
N ILE A 177 20.67 -5.96 -9.50
CA ILE A 177 20.45 -5.11 -8.33
C ILE A 177 21.77 -4.47 -7.87
N ARG A 178 22.89 -5.21 -7.83
CA ARG A 178 24.21 -4.63 -7.50
C ARG A 178 24.58 -3.49 -8.44
N SER A 179 24.39 -3.72 -9.75
CA SER A 179 24.69 -2.73 -10.79
C SER A 179 23.78 -1.51 -10.67
N MET A 180 22.50 -1.71 -10.38
CA MET A 180 21.53 -0.63 -10.18
C MET A 180 21.82 0.17 -8.90
N ALA A 181 22.17 -0.49 -7.79
CA ALA A 181 22.54 0.17 -6.53
C ALA A 181 23.78 1.07 -6.69
N ALA A 182 24.74 0.68 -7.55
CA ALA A 182 25.86 1.54 -7.88
C ALA A 182 25.43 2.82 -8.65
N ARG A 183 24.50 2.69 -9.60
CA ARG A 183 23.94 3.83 -10.36
C ARG A 183 23.10 4.76 -9.50
N VAL A 184 22.30 4.21 -8.59
CA VAL A 184 21.51 4.97 -7.61
C VAL A 184 22.39 5.95 -6.84
N ARG A 185 23.56 5.51 -6.38
CA ARG A 185 24.48 6.39 -5.64
C ARG A 185 25.03 7.53 -6.48
N GLN A 186 25.26 7.30 -7.78
CA GLN A 186 25.79 8.30 -8.72
C GLN A 186 24.73 9.34 -9.11
N ASN A 187 23.48 8.90 -9.28
CA ASN A 187 22.40 9.74 -9.80
C ASN A 187 21.50 10.35 -8.72
N ASP A 188 21.69 10.01 -7.44
CA ASP A 188 20.81 10.44 -6.34
C ASP A 188 19.34 10.05 -6.55
N ASP A 189 19.08 8.90 -7.17
CA ASP A 189 17.72 8.44 -7.46
C ASP A 189 17.10 7.76 -6.23
N LEU A 190 16.43 8.56 -5.38
CA LEU A 190 15.80 8.08 -4.16
C LEU A 190 14.65 7.09 -4.43
N ALA A 191 13.90 7.29 -5.51
CA ALA A 191 12.79 6.42 -5.86
C ALA A 191 13.31 5.01 -6.16
N LEU A 192 14.31 4.90 -7.02
CA LEU A 192 14.93 3.62 -7.34
C LEU A 192 15.62 2.99 -6.13
N ALA A 193 16.29 3.79 -5.29
CA ALA A 193 16.92 3.30 -4.05
C ALA A 193 15.90 2.63 -3.12
N THR A 194 14.73 3.26 -2.97
CA THR A 194 13.63 2.76 -2.14
C THR A 194 13.03 1.48 -2.71
N GLU A 195 12.84 1.41 -4.03
CA GLU A 195 12.35 0.20 -4.71
C GLU A 195 13.30 -0.98 -4.52
N LEU A 196 14.60 -0.79 -4.73
CA LEU A 196 15.60 -1.84 -4.55
C LEU A 196 15.68 -2.32 -3.09
N ALA A 197 15.62 -1.40 -2.12
CA ALA A 197 15.61 -1.75 -0.70
C ALA A 197 14.40 -2.60 -0.32
N LYS A 198 13.21 -2.26 -0.84
CA LYS A 198 12.00 -3.07 -0.67
C LYS A 198 12.13 -4.43 -1.35
N GLU A 199 12.68 -4.48 -2.57
CA GLU A 199 12.83 -5.71 -3.34
C GLU A 199 13.74 -6.73 -2.63
N VAL A 200 14.91 -6.32 -2.13
CA VAL A 200 15.84 -7.24 -1.43
C VAL A 200 15.33 -7.70 -0.07
N GLN A 201 14.40 -6.96 0.56
CA GLN A 201 13.78 -7.33 1.84
C GLN A 201 12.48 -8.15 1.67
N ALA A 202 11.97 -8.31 0.45
CA ALA A 202 10.74 -9.04 0.20
C ALA A 202 10.86 -10.52 0.62
N PRO A 203 9.82 -11.14 1.20
CA PRO A 203 9.89 -12.55 1.61
C PRO A 203 9.75 -13.54 0.44
N ALA A 204 9.57 -13.07 -0.80
CA ALA A 204 9.24 -13.88 -1.97
C ALA A 204 10.45 -14.56 -2.65
N TRP A 205 11.65 -14.40 -2.11
CA TRP A 205 12.87 -15.01 -2.64
C TRP A 205 12.97 -16.49 -2.26
N VAL A 206 13.16 -17.37 -3.25
CA VAL A 206 13.45 -18.78 -2.99
C VAL A 206 14.92 -18.94 -2.61
N THR A 207 15.80 -18.33 -3.38
CA THR A 207 17.21 -18.14 -3.02
C THR A 207 17.33 -16.84 -2.24
N LYS A 208 17.67 -16.91 -0.95
CA LYS A 208 17.81 -15.69 -0.13
C LYS A 208 18.89 -14.76 -0.71
N PRO A 209 18.64 -13.45 -0.82
CA PRO A 209 19.65 -12.50 -1.26
C PRO A 209 20.90 -12.56 -0.38
N PRO A 210 22.11 -12.51 -0.97
CA PRO A 210 23.36 -12.46 -0.20
C PRO A 210 23.37 -11.26 0.78
N LEU A 211 23.89 -11.46 1.99
CA LEU A 211 23.91 -10.42 3.03
C LEU A 211 24.70 -9.18 2.58
N ASP A 212 25.77 -9.36 1.84
CA ASP A 212 26.58 -8.26 1.30
C ASP A 212 25.81 -7.44 0.24
N LEU A 213 24.94 -8.07 -0.55
CA LEU A 213 24.04 -7.37 -1.45
C LEU A 213 23.03 -6.53 -0.66
N ILE A 214 22.40 -7.12 0.37
CA ILE A 214 21.44 -6.41 1.22
C ILE A 214 22.11 -5.18 1.85
N ASP A 215 23.30 -5.35 2.43
CA ASP A 215 24.08 -4.25 3.01
C ASP A 215 24.40 -3.16 2.00
N VAL A 216 24.82 -3.52 0.78
CA VAL A 216 25.13 -2.56 -0.29
C VAL A 216 23.90 -1.76 -0.69
N VAL A 217 22.74 -2.40 -0.85
CA VAL A 217 21.49 -1.73 -1.24
C VAL A 217 20.99 -0.83 -0.11
N LEU A 218 21.01 -1.29 1.14
CA LEU A 218 20.53 -0.50 2.28
C LEU A 218 21.41 0.70 2.57
N ARG A 219 22.74 0.56 2.46
CA ARG A 219 23.66 1.71 2.56
C ARG A 219 23.43 2.69 1.42
N ALA A 220 23.30 2.21 0.18
CA ALA A 220 22.99 3.08 -0.96
C ALA A 220 21.68 3.86 -0.75
N HIS A 221 20.64 3.20 -0.24
CA HIS A 221 19.38 3.84 0.12
C HIS A 221 19.56 4.90 1.21
N GLN A 222 20.22 4.57 2.33
CA GLN A 222 20.49 5.52 3.41
C GLN A 222 21.33 6.72 2.95
N ASP A 223 22.34 6.50 2.12
CA ASP A 223 23.21 7.55 1.59
C ASP A 223 22.45 8.53 0.68
N VAL A 224 21.58 8.02 -0.20
CA VAL A 224 20.75 8.86 -1.07
C VAL A 224 19.67 9.57 -0.27
N LEU A 225 19.01 8.88 0.66
CA LEU A 225 18.03 9.45 1.57
C LEU A 225 18.61 10.63 2.36
N ARG A 226 19.80 10.44 2.94
CA ARG A 226 20.49 11.49 3.70
C ARG A 226 20.87 12.68 2.83
N ARG A 227 21.33 12.45 1.59
CA ARG A 227 21.67 13.53 0.65
C ARG A 227 20.43 14.30 0.20
N ASP A 228 19.33 13.61 -0.08
CA ASP A 228 18.07 14.23 -0.46
C ASP A 228 17.51 15.09 0.68
N LEU A 229 17.48 14.55 1.90
CA LEU A 229 17.14 15.27 3.13
C LEU A 229 18.02 16.52 3.32
N GLN A 230 19.34 16.38 3.19
CA GLN A 230 20.27 17.53 3.28
C GLN A 230 19.98 18.58 2.21
N ARG A 231 19.61 18.17 0.99
CA ARG A 231 19.24 19.08 -0.10
C ARG A 231 17.97 19.84 0.23
N GLY A 232 16.94 19.14 0.73
CA GLY A 232 15.68 19.74 1.16
C GLY A 232 15.88 20.74 2.31
N LEU A 233 16.64 20.34 3.34
CA LEU A 233 16.97 21.21 4.46
C LEU A 233 17.76 22.45 4.02
N ARG A 234 18.74 22.34 3.11
CA ARG A 234 19.46 23.51 2.60
C ARG A 234 18.57 24.53 1.89
N VAL A 235 17.54 24.08 1.17
CA VAL A 235 16.56 24.99 0.55
C VAL A 235 15.76 25.72 1.62
N LEU A 236 15.33 25.02 2.67
CA LEU A 236 14.62 25.61 3.80
C LEU A 236 15.52 26.55 4.62
N GLU A 237 16.79 26.23 4.77
CA GLU A 237 17.81 27.06 5.43
C GLU A 237 17.98 28.40 4.70
N GLY A 238 18.06 28.38 3.36
CA GLY A 238 18.11 29.58 2.54
C GLY A 238 16.88 30.47 2.74
N ARG A 239 15.67 29.89 2.61
CA ARG A 239 14.41 30.62 2.87
C ARG A 239 14.34 31.20 4.28
N MET A 240 14.78 30.43 5.27
CA MET A 240 14.79 30.87 6.67
C MET A 240 15.75 32.05 6.86
N THR A 241 16.95 31.97 6.27
CA THR A 241 17.96 33.03 6.35
C THR A 241 17.46 34.32 5.71
N ASP A 242 16.77 34.22 4.56
CA ASP A 242 16.15 35.36 3.89
C ASP A 242 15.04 35.99 4.74
N ALA A 243 14.20 35.18 5.40
CA ALA A 243 13.15 35.68 6.28
C ALA A 243 13.70 36.40 7.52
N VAL A 244 14.74 35.85 8.16
CA VAL A 244 15.39 36.47 9.33
C VAL A 244 16.11 37.75 8.93
N ARG A 245 16.85 37.75 7.81
CA ARG A 245 17.52 38.95 7.32
C ARG A 245 16.53 40.05 6.96
N GLY A 246 15.43 39.67 6.28
CA GLY A 246 14.37 40.61 5.93
C GLY A 246 13.75 41.29 7.14
N TRP A 247 13.64 40.59 8.28
CA TRP A 247 13.19 41.16 9.54
C TRP A 247 14.13 42.25 10.08
N ASP A 248 15.44 42.01 10.07
CA ASP A 248 16.45 42.94 10.59
C ASP A 248 16.59 44.19 9.71
N ASP A 249 16.36 44.05 8.40
CA ASP A 249 16.50 45.14 7.43
C ASP A 249 15.30 46.11 7.41
N VAL A 250 14.20 45.87 8.15
CA VAL A 250 13.01 46.76 8.18
C VAL A 250 13.27 48.00 9.07
N PRO A 251 13.42 49.21 8.50
CA PRO A 251 13.64 50.42 9.29
C PRO A 251 12.33 50.98 9.84
N GLY A 252 12.39 51.62 11.01
CA GLY A 252 11.27 52.37 11.59
C GLY A 252 10.40 51.57 12.57
N ASP A 253 9.47 52.31 13.19
CA ASP A 253 8.48 51.83 14.17
C ASP A 253 7.06 52.26 13.75
N ASP A 254 6.82 52.40 12.45
CA ASP A 254 5.50 52.71 11.89
C ASP A 254 4.70 51.45 11.55
N GLU A 255 3.43 51.64 11.20
CA GLU A 255 2.49 50.54 10.90
C GLU A 255 2.96 49.71 9.68
N GLU A 256 3.67 50.32 8.73
CA GLU A 256 4.22 49.62 7.57
C GLU A 256 5.36 48.67 7.98
N ALA A 257 6.27 49.14 8.84
CA ALA A 257 7.33 48.32 9.42
C ALA A 257 6.79 47.15 10.25
N ASP A 258 5.77 47.37 11.07
CA ASP A 258 5.13 46.32 11.87
C ASP A 258 4.46 45.25 10.98
N ASN A 259 3.79 45.67 9.91
CA ASN A 259 3.17 44.76 8.95
C ASN A 259 4.23 43.94 8.17
N ALA A 260 5.33 44.57 7.76
CA ALA A 260 6.43 43.88 7.09
C ALA A 260 7.09 42.84 8.01
N ARG A 261 7.40 43.22 9.26
CA ARG A 261 7.91 42.31 10.29
C ARG A 261 6.96 41.13 10.51
N ALA A 262 5.67 41.38 10.66
CA ALA A 262 4.67 40.32 10.82
C ALA A 262 4.67 39.33 9.63
N ALA A 263 4.86 39.82 8.40
CA ALA A 263 4.96 38.96 7.21
C ALA A 263 6.21 38.07 7.24
N PHE A 264 7.39 38.62 7.59
CA PHE A 264 8.63 37.84 7.72
C PHE A 264 8.54 36.77 8.81
N LEU A 265 7.95 37.10 9.97
CA LEU A 265 7.74 36.12 11.04
C LEU A 265 6.75 35.03 10.62
N ALA A 266 5.73 35.36 9.83
CA ALA A 266 4.80 34.38 9.29
C ALA A 266 5.50 33.39 8.33
N ASP A 267 6.39 33.86 7.44
CA ASP A 267 7.19 32.99 6.57
C ASP A 267 8.17 32.13 7.38
N ALA A 268 8.87 32.70 8.36
CA ALA A 268 9.75 31.94 9.26
C ALA A 268 8.98 30.82 10.02
N LYS A 269 7.76 31.11 10.50
CA LYS A 269 6.87 30.11 11.12
C LYS A 269 6.46 29.03 10.11
N ALA A 270 6.21 29.39 8.85
CA ALA A 270 5.90 28.44 7.79
C ALA A 270 7.10 27.52 7.49
N VAL A 271 8.31 28.07 7.39
CA VAL A 271 9.54 27.27 7.21
C VAL A 271 9.78 26.35 8.42
N ARG A 272 9.56 26.81 9.66
CA ARG A 272 9.64 25.94 10.85
C ARG A 272 8.67 24.75 10.76
N LYS A 273 7.46 24.98 10.24
CA LYS A 273 6.47 23.91 10.02
C LYS A 273 6.95 22.94 8.94
N ASP A 274 7.50 23.45 7.83
CA ASP A 274 8.04 22.61 6.74
C ASP A 274 9.21 21.74 7.23
N VAL A 275 10.13 22.30 8.03
CA VAL A 275 11.22 21.52 8.65
C VAL A 275 10.67 20.44 9.58
N ARG A 276 9.64 20.72 10.39
CA ARG A 276 9.00 19.69 11.23
C ARG A 276 8.34 18.59 10.40
N ASN A 277 7.68 18.91 9.29
CA ASN A 277 7.11 17.90 8.41
C ASN A 277 8.20 16.99 7.84
N VAL A 278 9.36 17.55 7.49
CA VAL A 278 10.54 16.78 7.06
C VAL A 278 11.05 15.90 8.21
N MET A 279 11.16 16.45 9.43
CA MET A 279 11.57 15.66 10.60
C MET A 279 10.62 14.48 10.85
N ASP A 280 9.30 14.71 10.78
CA ASP A 280 8.29 13.66 10.96
C ASP A 280 8.37 12.61 9.84
N GLN A 281 8.56 13.04 8.58
CA GLN A 281 8.66 12.14 7.44
C GLN A 281 9.90 11.23 7.51
N PHE A 282 11.02 11.72 8.05
CA PHE A 282 12.28 10.97 8.13
C PHE A 282 12.61 10.51 9.55
N GLU A 283 11.64 10.60 10.49
CA GLU A 283 11.78 10.21 11.90
C GLU A 283 13.03 10.83 12.58
N LEU A 284 13.34 12.09 12.26
CA LEU A 284 14.49 12.79 12.83
C LEU A 284 14.18 13.24 14.27
N ALA A 285 15.12 13.00 15.18
CA ALA A 285 15.04 13.53 16.52
C ALA A 285 15.33 15.05 16.55
N ASP A 286 14.77 15.76 17.53
CA ASP A 286 15.05 17.20 17.74
C ASP A 286 16.54 17.51 17.93
N ALA A 287 17.32 16.53 18.41
CA ALA A 287 18.76 16.64 18.63
C ALA A 287 19.62 16.28 17.40
N ASP A 288 19.01 15.98 16.24
CA ASP A 288 19.76 15.58 15.05
C ASP A 288 20.72 16.69 14.58
N PRO A 289 22.00 16.39 14.29
CA PRO A 289 22.96 17.38 13.81
C PRO A 289 22.57 18.09 12.51
N LEU A 290 21.72 17.48 11.68
CA LEU A 290 21.21 18.12 10.46
C LEU A 290 20.34 19.35 10.75
N LEU A 291 19.83 19.47 11.98
CA LEU A 291 19.00 20.58 12.42
C LEU A 291 19.79 21.71 13.08
N ASP A 292 21.10 21.55 13.28
CA ASP A 292 21.96 22.56 13.91
C ASP A 292 21.80 23.96 13.29
N PRO A 293 21.73 24.14 11.95
CA PRO A 293 21.53 25.46 11.34
C PRO A 293 20.20 26.15 11.71
N PHE A 294 19.19 25.39 12.14
CA PHE A 294 17.86 25.92 12.45
C PHE A 294 17.65 26.24 13.92
N ARG A 295 18.54 25.80 14.83
CA ARG A 295 18.32 25.88 16.27
C ARG A 295 18.17 27.32 16.76
N ASP A 296 19.11 28.18 16.36
CA ASP A 296 19.11 29.59 16.76
C ASP A 296 17.87 30.29 16.22
N VAL A 297 17.49 30.00 14.97
CA VAL A 297 16.29 30.59 14.36
C VAL A 297 15.01 30.08 15.04
N PHE A 298 14.93 28.81 15.40
CA PHE A 298 13.77 28.28 16.14
C PHE A 298 13.63 28.91 17.52
N GLN A 299 14.75 29.16 18.21
CA GLN A 299 14.76 29.90 19.46
C GLN A 299 14.34 31.36 19.25
N TRP A 300 14.80 32.00 18.18
CA TRP A 300 14.37 33.35 17.80
C TRP A 300 12.86 33.41 17.52
N ILE A 301 12.31 32.51 16.68
CA ILE A 301 10.86 32.43 16.40
C ILE A 301 10.08 32.26 17.70
N LYS A 302 10.53 31.37 18.59
CA LYS A 302 9.88 31.16 19.89
C LYS A 302 9.88 32.44 20.73
N THR A 303 11.00 33.16 20.77
CA THR A 303 11.11 34.43 21.48
C THR A 303 10.12 35.46 20.91
N GLN A 304 10.00 35.56 19.58
CA GLN A 304 9.02 36.44 18.93
C GLN A 304 7.57 36.01 19.21
N GLU A 305 7.27 34.70 19.19
CA GLU A 305 5.94 34.17 19.55
C GLU A 305 5.55 34.51 20.99
N ASP A 306 6.51 34.38 21.92
CA ASP A 306 6.34 34.75 23.31
C ASP A 306 6.13 36.27 23.44
N ASP A 307 6.91 37.10 22.74
CA ASP A 307 6.78 38.55 22.75
C ASP A 307 5.45 39.05 22.16
N GLU A 308 4.97 38.44 21.06
CA GLU A 308 3.64 38.68 20.51
C GLU A 308 2.54 38.28 21.51
N ALA A 309 2.68 37.13 22.17
CA ALA A 309 1.72 36.66 23.16
C ALA A 309 1.67 37.59 24.39
N HIS A 310 2.83 38.06 24.85
CA HIS A 310 2.93 39.07 25.90
C HIS A 310 2.32 40.40 25.45
N GLY A 311 2.58 40.83 24.20
CA GLY A 311 1.98 42.02 23.59
C GLY A 311 0.46 41.94 23.51
N ARG A 312 -0.11 40.82 23.07
CA ARG A 312 -1.58 40.59 23.04
C ARG A 312 -2.20 40.64 24.44
N LYS A 313 -1.54 40.06 25.45
CA LYS A 313 -1.99 40.12 26.86
C LYS A 313 -1.95 41.56 27.38
N PHE A 314 -0.88 42.29 27.09
CA PHE A 314 -0.74 43.71 27.43
C PHE A 314 -1.86 44.55 26.78
N GLN A 315 -2.09 44.40 25.48
CA GLN A 315 -3.17 45.11 24.77
C GLN A 315 -4.56 44.76 25.30
N LYS A 316 -4.79 43.52 25.72
CA LYS A 316 -6.03 43.12 26.40
C LYS A 316 -6.18 43.81 27.77
N ALA A 317 -5.11 43.90 28.54
CA ALA A 317 -5.10 44.60 29.83
C ALA A 317 -5.35 46.11 29.67
N VAL A 318 -4.75 46.74 28.65
CA VAL A 318 -4.99 48.15 28.31
C VAL A 318 -6.45 48.37 27.91
N ARG A 319 -7.01 47.52 27.04
CA ARG A 319 -8.45 47.58 26.68
C ARG A 319 -9.36 47.39 27.90
N ALA A 320 -9.02 46.46 28.80
CA ALA A 320 -9.78 46.26 30.03
C ALA A 320 -9.73 47.49 30.96
N LEU A 321 -8.58 48.17 31.05
CA LEU A 321 -8.45 49.43 31.79
C LEU A 321 -9.34 50.52 31.18
N PHE A 322 -9.29 50.71 29.86
CA PHE A 322 -10.15 51.68 29.17
C PHE A 322 -11.64 51.38 29.38
N GLN A 323 -12.04 50.11 29.22
CA GLN A 323 -13.41 49.68 29.43
C GLN A 323 -13.85 49.94 30.87
N ALA A 324 -13.00 49.61 31.86
CA ALA A 324 -13.28 49.85 33.27
C ALA A 324 -13.52 51.34 33.59
N ILE A 325 -12.76 52.24 32.94
CA ILE A 325 -12.92 53.69 33.07
C ILE A 325 -14.21 54.16 32.37
N ARG A 326 -14.48 53.65 31.16
CA ARG A 326 -15.65 54.02 30.35
C ARG A 326 -16.97 53.63 31.03
N ASP A 327 -17.02 52.43 31.58
CA ASP A 327 -18.22 51.90 32.25
C ASP A 327 -18.36 52.40 33.70
N ASN A 328 -17.46 53.30 34.14
CA ASN A 328 -17.47 53.92 35.46
C ASN A 328 -17.50 52.90 36.62
N HIS A 329 -16.74 51.80 36.48
CA HIS A 329 -16.57 50.82 37.56
C HIS A 329 -15.97 51.45 38.83
N ASP A 330 -16.12 50.80 39.99
CA ASP A 330 -15.47 51.26 41.22
C ASP A 330 -13.96 51.37 40.99
N TRP A 331 -13.39 52.48 41.47
CA TRP A 331 -12.01 52.81 41.21
C TRP A 331 -11.01 51.83 41.83
N TRP A 332 -11.40 51.03 42.83
CA TRP A 332 -10.57 49.91 43.26
C TRP A 332 -10.28 48.96 42.09
N TYR A 333 -11.30 48.64 41.28
CA TYR A 333 -11.18 47.82 40.08
C TYR A 333 -10.35 48.50 38.99
N VAL A 334 -10.58 49.80 38.73
CA VAL A 334 -9.77 50.59 37.78
C VAL A 334 -8.28 50.59 38.17
N ALA A 335 -7.97 50.76 39.47
CA ALA A 335 -6.60 50.71 39.97
C ALA A 335 -5.98 49.30 39.90
N GLN A 336 -6.80 48.24 40.00
CA GLN A 336 -6.35 46.87 39.76
C GLN A 336 -6.00 46.66 38.28
N CYS A 337 -6.84 47.09 37.34
CA CYS A 337 -6.54 47.03 35.90
C CYS A 337 -5.26 47.81 35.56
N TYR A 338 -5.07 49.01 36.12
CA TYR A 338 -3.83 49.78 35.93
C TYR A 338 -2.59 49.04 36.45
N ARG A 339 -2.67 48.42 37.64
CA ARG A 339 -1.58 47.57 38.17
C ARG A 339 -1.28 46.38 37.26
N GLN A 340 -2.30 45.75 36.69
CA GLN A 340 -2.12 44.66 35.72
C GLN A 340 -1.39 45.14 34.46
N VAL A 341 -1.72 46.33 33.94
CA VAL A 341 -1.01 46.93 32.79
C VAL A 341 0.46 47.21 33.14
N CYS A 342 0.73 47.78 34.32
CA CYS A 342 2.10 48.07 34.77
C CYS A 342 2.96 46.80 34.95
N ALA A 343 2.34 45.66 35.29
CA ALA A 343 3.06 44.40 35.50
C ALA A 343 3.77 43.86 34.24
N PHE A 344 3.40 44.34 33.05
CA PHE A 344 4.05 43.95 31.79
C PHE A 344 5.35 44.71 31.49
N ASN A 345 5.72 45.72 32.29
CA ASN A 345 6.92 46.55 32.11
C ASN A 345 7.08 47.13 30.68
N ARG A 346 5.96 47.44 30.02
CA ARG A 346 5.91 48.08 28.70
C ARG A 346 5.40 49.52 28.83
N PRO A 347 5.80 50.43 27.92
CA PRO A 347 5.28 51.80 27.93
C PRO A 347 3.75 51.77 27.76
N ILE A 348 3.06 52.38 28.72
CA ILE A 348 1.60 52.50 28.68
C ILE A 348 1.25 53.54 27.62
N PRO A 349 0.29 53.26 26.71
CA PRO A 349 -0.18 54.26 25.76
C PRO A 349 -0.58 55.55 26.49
N GLN A 350 -0.12 56.72 26.01
CA GLN A 350 -0.36 58.01 26.68
C GLN A 350 -1.86 58.25 26.91
N GLU A 351 -2.69 57.88 25.93
CA GLU A 351 -4.15 57.94 26.03
C GLU A 351 -4.71 57.17 27.24
N ALA A 352 -4.17 55.98 27.52
CA ALA A 352 -4.60 55.14 28.64
C ALA A 352 -4.18 55.76 29.98
N LEU A 353 -2.96 56.33 30.00
CA LEU A 353 -2.43 57.01 31.18
C LEU A 353 -3.22 58.29 31.49
N ASP A 354 -3.57 59.07 30.47
CA ASP A 354 -4.35 60.30 30.60
C ASP A 354 -5.80 60.02 31.03
N ALA A 355 -6.42 58.98 30.45
CA ALA A 355 -7.74 58.50 30.87
C ALA A 355 -7.74 58.08 32.34
N TYR A 356 -6.73 57.31 32.76
CA TYR A 356 -6.56 56.89 34.15
C TYR A 356 -6.35 58.09 35.10
N ASN A 357 -5.48 59.03 34.74
CA ASN A 357 -5.20 60.22 35.54
C ASN A 357 -6.44 61.12 35.67
N THR A 358 -7.23 61.24 34.61
CA THR A 358 -8.49 61.98 34.62
C THR A 358 -9.52 61.34 35.55
N ALA A 359 -9.69 60.00 35.47
CA ALA A 359 -10.56 59.26 36.38
C ALA A 359 -10.11 59.39 37.85
N LYS A 360 -8.81 59.33 38.10
CA LYS A 360 -8.20 59.52 39.43
C LYS A 360 -8.50 60.91 40.00
N ARG A 361 -8.34 61.97 39.20
CA ARG A 361 -8.62 63.36 39.60
C ARG A 361 -10.09 63.56 39.93
N LYS A 362 -11.02 63.06 39.10
CA LYS A 362 -12.48 63.14 39.34
C LYS A 362 -12.87 62.52 40.68
N ARG A 363 -12.30 61.35 41.04
CA ARG A 363 -12.56 60.73 42.35
C ARG A 363 -11.98 61.53 43.51
N GLY A 364 -10.80 62.14 43.33
CA GLY A 364 -10.22 63.04 44.34
C GLY A 364 -11.17 64.20 44.68
N ILE A 365 -11.73 64.83 43.65
CA ILE A 365 -12.71 65.91 43.78
C ILE A 365 -14.00 65.39 44.46
N PHE A 366 -14.52 64.23 44.05
CA PHE A 366 -15.73 63.65 44.66
C PHE A 366 -15.54 63.30 46.14
N LYS A 367 -14.38 62.73 46.52
CA LYS A 367 -14.05 62.47 47.94
C LYS A 367 -13.99 63.77 48.75
N GLN A 368 -13.35 64.81 48.22
CA GLN A 368 -13.33 66.13 48.87
C GLN A 368 -14.74 66.71 49.01
N ALA A 369 -15.58 66.58 47.98
CA ALA A 369 -16.98 67.03 48.03
C ALA A 369 -17.82 66.28 49.07
N ILE A 370 -17.65 64.97 49.23
CA ILE A 370 -18.32 64.19 50.30
C ILE A 370 -17.85 64.66 51.68
N ILE A 371 -16.53 64.86 51.88
CA ILE A 371 -15.99 65.32 53.17
C ILE A 371 -16.54 66.71 53.48
N ILE A 372 -16.49 67.64 52.52
CA ILE A 372 -17.04 69.00 52.68
C ILE A 372 -18.55 68.95 52.95
N GLY A 373 -19.29 68.12 52.21
CA GLY A 373 -20.73 67.94 52.40
C GLY A 373 -21.09 67.34 53.77
N ALA A 374 -20.36 66.33 54.23
CA ALA A 374 -20.54 65.72 55.55
C ALA A 374 -20.23 66.72 56.67
N VAL A 375 -19.16 67.52 56.51
CA VAL A 375 -18.84 68.62 57.43
C VAL A 375 -19.95 69.67 57.43
N ALA A 376 -20.45 70.09 56.27
CA ALA A 376 -21.55 71.05 56.18
C ALA A 376 -22.84 70.51 56.82
N LEU A 377 -23.16 69.24 56.61
CA LEU A 377 -24.36 68.60 57.16
C LEU A 377 -24.26 68.42 58.68
N ALA A 378 -23.07 68.12 59.19
CA ALA A 378 -22.79 68.11 60.64
C ALA A 378 -22.95 69.51 61.25
N ILE A 379 -22.48 70.57 60.58
CA ILE A 379 -22.68 71.96 61.02
C ILE A 379 -24.16 72.31 61.07
N VAL A 380 -24.94 71.96 60.05
CA VAL A 380 -26.40 72.22 60.02
C VAL A 380 -27.12 71.42 61.11
N ALA A 381 -26.78 70.14 61.31
CA ALA A 381 -27.37 69.33 62.38
C ALA A 381 -27.10 69.95 63.77
N VAL A 382 -25.89 70.45 64.03
CA VAL A 382 -25.56 71.17 65.26
C VAL A 382 -26.38 72.45 65.40
N ALA A 383 -26.56 73.22 64.31
CA ALA A 383 -27.38 74.44 64.32
C ALA A 383 -28.87 74.14 64.60
N VAL A 384 -29.43 73.08 64.00
CA VAL A 384 -30.83 72.66 64.24
C VAL A 384 -31.04 72.17 65.67
N VAL A 385 -30.10 71.39 66.23
CA VAL A 385 -30.12 71.00 67.64
C VAL A 385 -30.10 72.24 68.55
N PHE A 386 -29.33 73.26 68.19
CA PHE A 386 -29.32 74.53 68.92
C PHE A 386 -30.63 75.32 68.82
N ILE A 387 -31.34 75.24 67.70
CA ILE A 387 -32.63 75.91 67.49
C ILE A 387 -33.76 75.20 68.24
N VAL A 388 -33.82 73.86 68.20
CA VAL A 388 -34.87 73.06 68.88
C VAL A 388 -34.69 73.08 70.41
N ARG A 389 -33.48 73.36 70.92
CA ARG A 389 -33.17 73.41 72.35
C ARG A 389 -33.28 74.81 72.97
N LYS A 390 -33.73 75.82 72.23
CA LYS A 390 -34.10 77.11 72.80
C LYS A 390 -35.52 76.99 73.42
N PRO A 391 -35.67 77.14 74.74
CA PRO A 391 -36.95 77.10 75.43
C PRO A 391 -37.82 78.32 75.14
#